data_AF-A0A2D7Z7Y6-F1
#
_entry.id   AF-A0A2D7Z7Y6-F1
#
_cell.length_a   1.000
_cell.length_b   1.000
_cell.length_c   1.000
_cell.angle_alpha   90.00
_cell.angle_beta   90.00
_cell.angle_gamma   90.00
#
_symmetry.space_group_name_H-M   'P 1'
#
loop_
_entity.id
_entity.type
_entity.pdbx_description
1 polymer ?
#
loop_
_entity_poly.entity_id
_entity_poly.type
_entity_poly.pdbx_seq_one_letter_code
_entity_poly.pdbx_strand_id
1 'polypeptide(L)'
;MIRMGTQTCFIRPEGGEWLQLHECSIAVVINRRMTRTVTHGGEGDDLIDEGAESAVYTVTGEIELDDYKKVLEIFRGGQPFFHEPYEEKEMKVVFSKLTFDGGSGQYSFELIEDIR
;
A
#
# COMPACT_ATOMS: atom_id res chain seq x y z
N MET A 1 -19.22 9.67 0.13
CA MET A 1 -18.33 10.70 0.69
C MET A 1 -17.05 9.99 1.08
N ILE A 2 -15.97 10.20 0.33
CA ILE A 2 -14.64 9.70 0.71
C ILE A 2 -14.24 10.52 1.94
N ARG A 3 -13.95 9.87 3.07
CA ARG A 3 -13.40 10.57 4.23
C ARG A 3 -11.99 10.98 3.87
N MET A 4 -11.74 12.29 3.76
CA MET A 4 -10.39 12.83 3.77
C MET A 4 -9.69 12.36 5.04
N GLY A 5 -8.48 11.84 4.91
CA GLY A 5 -7.73 11.38 6.06
C GLY A 5 -7.10 12.56 6.79
N THR A 6 -6.73 12.35 8.05
CA THR A 6 -6.01 13.36 8.86
C THR A 6 -4.54 12.99 9.04
N GLN A 7 -4.05 11.99 8.29
CA GLN A 7 -2.74 11.40 8.48
C GLN A 7 -1.74 11.99 7.50
N THR A 8 -0.47 11.99 7.89
CA THR A 8 0.63 12.26 6.96
C THR A 8 1.20 10.92 6.51
N CYS A 9 1.49 10.79 5.23
CA CYS A 9 2.10 9.59 4.66
C CYS A 9 3.41 9.94 3.96
N PHE A 10 4.41 9.05 4.03
CA PHE A 10 5.73 9.28 3.44
C PHE A 10 6.10 8.17 2.47
N ILE A 11 6.61 8.58 1.31
CA ILE A 11 7.08 7.66 0.27
C ILE A 11 8.35 8.21 -0.37
N ARG A 12 9.31 7.35 -0.70
CA ARG A 12 10.53 7.75 -1.41
C ARG A 12 10.93 6.73 -2.46
N PRO A 13 11.61 7.14 -3.54
CA PRO A 13 12.27 6.19 -4.43
C PRO A 13 13.49 5.58 -3.72
N GLU A 14 14.00 4.47 -4.25
CA GLU A 14 15.26 3.87 -3.75
C GLU A 14 16.41 4.89 -3.85
N GLY A 15 17.05 5.18 -2.70
CA GLY A 15 18.16 6.14 -2.63
C GLY A 15 17.78 7.62 -2.76
N GLY A 16 16.49 7.98 -2.75
CA GLY A 16 16.03 9.36 -2.79
C GLY A 16 15.48 9.90 -1.47
N GLU A 17 14.98 11.13 -1.53
CA GLU A 17 14.39 11.86 -0.41
C GLU A 17 12.93 11.46 -0.17
N TRP A 18 12.48 11.63 1.08
CA TRP A 18 11.09 11.41 1.47
C TRP A 18 10.17 12.49 0.91
N LEU A 19 9.18 12.05 0.12
CA LEU A 19 8.02 12.84 -0.22
C LEU A 19 6.99 12.70 0.90
N GLN A 20 6.68 13.83 1.54
CA GLN A 20 5.61 13.95 2.52
C GLN A 20 4.30 14.29 1.81
N LEU A 21 3.27 13.51 2.06
CA LEU A 21 1.91 13.74 1.60
C LEU A 21 1.03 14.00 2.83
N HIS A 22 0.26 15.09 2.79
CA HIS A 22 -0.60 15.50 3.89
C HIS A 22 -2.04 15.00 3.68
N GLU A 23 -2.80 14.93 4.77
CA GLU A 23 -4.24 14.59 4.76
C GLU A 23 -4.56 13.27 4.02
N CYS A 24 -3.63 12.32 4.07
CA CYS A 24 -3.80 11.00 3.47
C CYS A 24 -4.79 10.17 4.28
N SER A 25 -5.66 9.43 3.60
CA SER A 25 -6.33 8.26 4.14
C SER A 25 -5.62 7.00 3.66
N ILE A 26 -5.30 6.10 4.59
CA ILE A 26 -4.61 4.85 4.32
C ILE A 26 -5.52 3.72 4.77
N ALA A 27 -5.79 2.79 3.86
CA ALA A 27 -6.43 1.52 4.16
C ALA A 27 -5.43 0.40 3.91
N VAL A 28 -5.39 -0.59 4.80
CA VAL A 28 -4.53 -1.77 4.65
C VAL A 28 -5.40 -3.03 4.65
N VAL A 29 -5.07 -3.96 3.75
CA VAL A 29 -5.61 -5.31 3.73
C VAL A 29 -4.45 -6.28 3.89
N ILE A 30 -4.47 -7.05 4.97
CA ILE A 30 -3.45 -8.07 5.27
C ILE A 30 -4.08 -9.44 5.13
N ASN A 31 -3.50 -10.28 4.29
CA ASN A 31 -3.91 -11.68 4.11
C ASN A 31 -2.80 -12.62 4.56
N ARG A 32 -3.17 -13.68 5.28
CA ARG A 32 -2.26 -14.80 5.60
C ARG A 32 -2.42 -15.90 4.57
N ARG A 33 -1.32 -16.51 4.16
CA ARG A 33 -1.32 -17.66 3.27
C ARG A 33 -1.68 -18.91 4.08
N MET A 34 -2.82 -19.51 3.73
CA MET A 34 -3.30 -20.74 4.35
C MET A 34 -3.48 -21.82 3.29
N THR A 35 -3.06 -23.04 3.60
CA THR A 35 -3.36 -24.22 2.79
C THR A 35 -4.45 -25.04 3.48
N ARG A 36 -5.52 -25.35 2.74
CA ARG A 36 -6.62 -26.19 3.19
C ARG A 36 -6.54 -27.55 2.51
N THR A 37 -6.46 -28.62 3.30
CA THR A 37 -6.55 -30.00 2.80
C THR A 37 -7.91 -30.57 3.15
N VAL A 38 -8.66 -31.01 2.12
CA VAL A 38 -9.98 -31.61 2.30
C VAL A 38 -9.82 -33.12 2.49
N THR A 39 -10.17 -33.63 3.66
CA THR A 39 -10.06 -35.06 3.98
C THR A 39 -11.31 -35.81 3.52
N HIS A 40 -11.20 -36.61 2.45
CA HIS A 40 -12.33 -37.39 1.92
C HIS A 40 -12.56 -38.64 2.77
N GLY A 41 -13.65 -38.67 3.54
CA GLY A 41 -13.95 -39.77 4.47
C GLY A 41 -14.71 -39.36 5.73
N GLY A 42 -14.86 -38.05 5.97
CA GLY A 42 -15.72 -37.52 7.02
C GLY A 42 -15.01 -37.35 8.36
N GLU A 43 -14.12 -36.37 8.45
CA GLU A 43 -14.06 -35.41 9.57
C GLU A 43 -13.05 -34.31 9.23
N GLY A 44 -13.54 -33.08 9.05
CA GLY A 44 -12.72 -31.86 9.08
C GLY A 44 -11.94 -31.50 7.81
N ASP A 45 -11.70 -30.19 7.68
CA ASP A 45 -10.65 -29.64 6.84
C ASP A 45 -9.41 -29.41 7.71
N ASP A 46 -8.24 -29.86 7.25
CA ASP A 46 -6.99 -29.45 7.86
C ASP A 46 -6.60 -28.09 7.30
N LEU A 47 -6.49 -27.09 8.18
CA LEU A 47 -5.98 -25.77 7.85
C LEU A 47 -4.54 -25.66 8.35
N ILE A 48 -3.61 -25.38 7.43
CA ILE A 48 -2.22 -25.11 7.74
C ILE A 48 -1.96 -23.63 7.43
N ASP A 49 -1.63 -22.86 8.47
CA ASP A 49 -1.11 -21.49 8.33
C ASP A 49 0.37 -21.57 7.90
N GLU A 50 0.69 -21.00 6.75
CA GLU A 50 2.05 -21.03 6.20
C GLU A 50 2.92 -19.90 6.77
N GLY A 51 2.36 -19.03 7.61
CA GLY A 51 3.10 -17.94 8.28
C GLY A 51 3.57 -16.84 7.33
N ALA A 52 3.19 -16.88 6.06
CA ALA A 52 3.47 -15.83 5.09
C ALA A 52 2.28 -14.85 5.02
N GLU A 53 2.57 -13.57 5.17
CA GLU A 53 1.59 -12.49 5.04
C GLU A 53 1.75 -11.79 3.68
N SER A 54 0.72 -11.07 3.26
CA SER A 54 0.77 -10.12 2.15
C SER A 54 -0.09 -8.93 2.53
N ALA A 55 0.51 -7.75 2.52
CA ALA A 55 -0.17 -6.50 2.82
C ALA A 55 -0.33 -5.66 1.55
N VAL A 56 -1.55 -5.16 1.34
CA VAL A 56 -1.89 -4.19 0.29
C VAL A 56 -2.36 -2.91 0.94
N TYR A 57 -1.68 -1.82 0.65
CA TYR A 57 -1.99 -0.49 1.15
C TYR A 57 -2.64 0.34 0.05
N THR A 58 -3.82 0.86 0.30
CA THR A 58 -4.46 1.87 -0.56
C THR A 58 -4.34 3.22 0.12
N VAL A 59 -3.62 4.14 -0.52
CA VAL A 59 -3.49 5.52 -0.08
C VAL A 59 -4.37 6.40 -0.96
N THR A 60 -5.11 7.32 -0.34
CA THR A 60 -5.99 8.27 -1.01
C THR A 60 -5.86 9.64 -0.38
N GLY A 61 -6.15 10.69 -1.15
CA GLY A 61 -6.17 12.07 -0.66
C GLY A 61 -6.34 13.05 -1.81
N GLU A 62 -5.99 14.31 -1.55
CA GLU A 62 -5.95 15.38 -2.54
C GLU A 62 -4.53 15.97 -2.59
N ILE A 63 -3.99 16.15 -3.80
CA ILE A 63 -2.65 16.73 -4.03
C ILE A 63 -2.69 17.69 -5.21
N GLU A 64 -1.76 18.65 -5.20
CA GLU A 64 -1.52 19.50 -6.35
C GLU A 64 -0.79 18.74 -7.47
N LEU A 65 -0.85 19.30 -8.69
CA LEU A 65 -0.26 18.71 -9.87
C LEU A 65 1.25 18.46 -9.73
N ASP A 66 1.95 19.31 -8.99
CA ASP A 66 3.40 19.18 -8.81
C ASP A 66 3.77 18.04 -7.85
N ASP A 67 2.99 17.79 -6.80
CA ASP A 67 3.16 16.61 -5.95
C ASP A 67 2.75 15.33 -6.68
N TYR A 68 1.70 15.38 -7.50
CA TYR A 68 1.35 14.26 -8.37
C TYR A 68 2.51 13.88 -9.31
N LYS A 69 3.21 14.85 -9.92
CA LYS A 69 4.37 14.56 -10.77
C LYS A 69 5.48 13.83 -10.01
N LYS A 70 5.75 14.23 -8.75
CA LYS A 70 6.71 13.52 -7.90
C LYS A 70 6.27 12.09 -7.63
N VAL A 71 5.00 11.87 -7.26
CA VAL A 71 4.44 10.52 -7.07
C VAL A 71 4.56 9.68 -8.35
N LEU A 72 4.30 10.28 -9.51
CA LEU A 72 4.41 9.62 -10.83
C LEU A 72 5.86 9.23 -11.16
N GLU A 73 6.84 10.06 -10.79
CA GLU A 73 8.26 9.73 -10.94
C GLU A 73 8.65 8.54 -10.05
N ILE A 74 8.21 8.53 -8.78
CA ILE A 74 8.43 7.40 -7.87
C ILE A 74 7.77 6.13 -8.42
N PHE A 75 6.53 6.22 -8.89
CA PHE A 75 5.81 5.11 -9.51
C PHE A 75 6.58 4.49 -10.69
N ARG A 76 7.25 5.33 -11.50
CA ARG A 76 8.06 4.88 -12.65
C ARG A 76 9.47 4.44 -12.26
N GLY A 77 9.94 4.80 -11.06
CA GLY A 77 11.29 4.58 -10.57
C GLY A 77 11.56 3.16 -10.06
N GLY A 78 10.55 2.29 -9.97
CA GLY A 78 10.71 0.90 -9.57
C GLY A 78 10.29 0.65 -8.12
N GLN A 79 11.24 0.29 -7.25
CA GLN A 79 10.97 -0.20 -5.89
C GLN A 79 11.12 0.92 -4.83
N PRO A 80 10.03 1.60 -4.43
CA PRO A 80 10.07 2.61 -3.39
C PRO A 80 10.09 2.03 -1.97
N PHE A 81 10.31 2.93 -1.02
CA PHE A 81 10.04 2.70 0.39
C PHE A 81 8.83 3.50 0.83
N PHE A 82 8.00 2.89 1.68
CA PHE A 82 6.84 3.51 2.29
C PHE A 82 7.01 3.50 3.82
N HIS A 83 6.71 4.64 4.46
CA HIS A 83 6.62 4.70 5.91
C HIS A 83 5.16 4.49 6.32
N GLU A 84 4.91 3.36 6.95
CA GLU A 84 3.62 2.92 7.40
C GLU A 84 3.31 3.55 8.76
N PRO A 85 2.16 4.24 8.93
CA PRO A 85 1.92 5.04 10.12
C PRO A 85 1.30 4.28 11.31
N TYR A 86 0.83 3.04 11.15
CA TYR A 86 0.19 2.28 12.24
C TYR A 86 1.19 1.48 13.09
N GLU A 87 2.23 0.93 12.47
CA GLU A 87 3.34 0.16 13.07
C GLU A 87 4.65 0.97 13.08
N GLU A 88 4.64 2.20 12.57
CA GLU A 88 5.80 3.11 12.49
C GLU A 88 7.01 2.46 11.79
N LYS A 89 6.75 1.64 10.76
CA LYS A 89 7.78 0.89 10.04
C LYS A 89 8.05 1.45 8.65
N GLU A 90 9.33 1.48 8.28
CA GLU A 90 9.74 1.66 6.88
C GLU A 90 9.76 0.29 6.20
N MET A 91 9.07 0.16 5.07
CA MET A 91 9.04 -1.08 4.32
C MET A 91 9.30 -0.85 2.83
N LYS A 92 9.88 -1.86 2.18
CA LYS A 92 9.95 -1.90 0.72
C LYS A 92 8.58 -2.24 0.18
N VAL A 93 8.15 -1.53 -0.86
CA VAL A 93 6.87 -1.79 -1.51
C VAL A 93 7.02 -1.74 -3.03
N VAL A 94 6.01 -2.21 -3.72
CA VAL A 94 5.84 -2.07 -5.16
C VAL A 94 4.53 -1.35 -5.43
N PHE A 95 4.53 -0.37 -6.33
CA PHE A 95 3.30 0.20 -6.84
C PHE A 95 2.57 -0.79 -7.73
N SER A 96 1.33 -1.13 -7.39
CA SER A 96 0.44 -1.90 -8.27
C SER A 96 -0.48 -0.99 -9.09
N LYS A 97 -0.80 0.20 -8.59
CA LYS A 97 -1.73 1.13 -9.24
C LYS A 97 -1.51 2.58 -8.81
N LEU A 98 -1.72 3.52 -9.73
CA LEU A 98 -1.78 4.96 -9.49
C LEU A 98 -2.95 5.56 -10.28
N THR A 99 -3.74 6.42 -9.64
CA THR A 99 -4.84 7.20 -10.24
C THR A 99 -4.77 8.63 -9.76
N PHE A 100 -5.14 9.56 -10.64
CA PHE A 100 -5.20 10.99 -10.35
C PHE A 100 -6.27 11.65 -11.21
N ASP A 101 -7.11 12.46 -10.59
CA ASP A 101 -8.07 13.33 -11.26
C ASP A 101 -7.52 14.76 -11.28
N GLY A 102 -7.09 15.21 -12.46
CA GLY A 102 -6.53 16.56 -12.63
C GLY A 102 -7.54 17.70 -12.45
N GLY A 103 -8.84 17.41 -12.40
CA GLY A 103 -9.87 18.41 -12.13
C GLY A 103 -10.08 18.67 -10.63
N SER A 104 -9.98 17.62 -9.80
CA SER A 104 -10.22 17.70 -8.35
C SER A 104 -8.95 17.62 -7.51
N GLY A 105 -7.83 17.17 -8.07
CA GLY A 105 -6.60 16.86 -7.32
C GLY A 105 -6.68 15.54 -6.56
N GLN A 106 -7.80 14.80 -6.65
CA GLN A 106 -7.95 13.53 -5.96
C GLN A 106 -7.01 12.49 -6.54
N TYR A 107 -6.28 11.81 -5.66
CA TYR A 107 -5.37 10.75 -6.03
C TYR A 107 -5.70 9.47 -5.25
N SER A 108 -5.30 8.35 -5.84
CA SER A 108 -5.19 7.08 -5.13
C SER A 108 -4.05 6.26 -5.70
N PHE A 109 -3.26 5.64 -4.82
CA PHE A 109 -2.31 4.61 -5.23
C PHE A 109 -2.40 3.37 -4.35
N GLU A 110 -2.02 2.25 -4.93
CA GLU A 110 -1.98 0.95 -4.27
C GLU A 110 -0.53 0.46 -4.22
N LEU A 111 -0.10 0.08 -3.02
CA LEU A 111 1.22 -0.44 -2.72
C LEU A 111 1.09 -1.87 -2.19
N ILE A 112 1.96 -2.75 -2.66
CA ILE A 112 2.09 -4.12 -2.16
C ILE A 112 3.41 -4.20 -1.41
N GLU A 113 3.40 -4.69 -0.17
CA GLU A 113 4.62 -4.92 0.61
C GLU A 113 5.51 -5.96 -0.10
N ASP A 114 6.79 -5.61 -0.32
CA ASP A 114 7.80 -6.54 -0.84
C ASP A 114 8.41 -7.31 0.33
N ILE A 115 7.78 -8.43 0.66
CA ILE A 115 8.18 -9.31 1.75
C ILE A 115 9.28 -10.23 1.23
N ARG A 116 10.49 -10.10 1.79
CA ARG A 116 11.63 -10.99 1.57
C ARG A 116 11.91 -11.87 2.77
#